data_AF-A0A841EII6-F1
#
_entry.id   AF-A0A841EII6-F1
#
_cell.length_a   1.000
_cell.length_b   1.000
_cell.length_c   1.000
_cell.angle_alpha   90.00
_cell.angle_beta   90.00
_cell.angle_gamma   90.00
#
_symmetry.space_group_name_H-M   'P 1'
#
loop_
_entity.id
_entity.type
_entity.pdbx_description
1 polymer ?
#
loop_
_entity_poly.entity_id
_entity_poly.type
_entity_poly.pdbx_seq_one_letter_code
_entity_poly.pdbx_strand_id
1 'polypeptide(L)' 'MFGELRRLGMRRVYGSADVKMSVLSLPAGVTVWVVAGAFTWRDADGRAVWWSAEDAVGAARRLAAEVEQR' A
#
# COMPACT_ATOMS: atom_id res chain seq x y z
N MET A 1 2.22 5.26 7.33
CA MET A 1 1.97 4.82 5.95
C MET A 1 1.45 5.95 5.04
N PHE A 2 0.24 6.48 5.25
CA PHE A 2 -0.37 7.46 4.31
C PHE A 2 0.44 8.75 4.10
N GLY A 3 1.00 9.33 5.18
CA GLY A 3 1.87 10.50 5.07
C GLY A 3 3.14 10.22 4.26
N GLU A 4 3.71 9.02 4.40
CA GLU A 4 4.91 8.61 3.67
C GLU A 4 4.61 8.38 2.19
N LEU A 5 3.48 7.74 1.85
CA LEU A 5 3.04 7.57 0.47
C LEU A 5 2.80 8.92 -0.22
N ARG A 6 2.21 9.90 0.48
CA ARG A 6 2.05 11.27 -0.04
C ARG A 6 3.40 11.95 -0.23
N ARG A 7 4.35 11.77 0.71
CA ARG A 7 5.72 12.29 0.61
C ARG A 7 6.46 11.71 -0.60
N LEU A 8 6.17 10.46 -0.96
CA LEU A 8 6.68 9.78 -2.15
C LEU A 8 5.90 10.14 -3.45
N GLY A 9 5.00 11.12 -3.41
CA GLY A 9 4.33 11.65 -4.60
C GLY A 9 3.04 10.94 -5.01
N MET A 10 2.51 10.03 -4.18
CA MET A 10 1.26 9.32 -4.48
C MET A 10 0.03 10.23 -4.29
N ARG A 11 -0.75 10.43 -5.36
CA ARG A 11 -1.82 11.46 -5.43
C ARG A 11 -3.25 10.95 -5.19
N ARG A 12 -3.48 9.63 -5.12
CA ARG A 12 -4.81 8.99 -4.98
C ARG A 12 -4.90 8.12 -3.74
N VAL A 13 -4.50 8.69 -2.60
CA VAL A 13 -4.57 8.00 -1.30
C VAL A 13 -5.98 8.15 -0.73
N TYR A 14 -6.85 7.17 -1.00
CA TYR A 14 -8.18 7.08 -0.41
C TYR A 14 -8.05 6.50 1.02
N GLY A 15 -8.77 7.07 1.98
CA GLY A 15 -8.53 6.87 3.41
C GLY A 15 -8.88 5.47 3.95
N SER A 16 -8.79 5.31 5.27
CA SER A 16 -9.13 4.06 5.95
C SER A 16 -10.62 3.73 5.84
N ALA A 17 -10.97 2.50 5.48
CA ALA A 17 -12.36 2.03 5.43
C ALA A 17 -12.88 1.54 6.79
N ASP A 18 -11.98 1.15 7.70
CA ASP A 18 -12.24 0.69 9.07
C ASP A 18 -10.99 0.94 9.94
N VAL A 19 -11.13 0.98 11.27
CA VAL A 19 -10.00 1.09 12.22
C VAL A 19 -8.96 -0.03 12.02
N LYS A 20 -9.39 -1.19 11.49
CA LYS A 20 -8.53 -2.35 11.20
C LYS A 20 -8.25 -2.54 9.71
N MET A 21 -8.92 -1.80 8.81
CA MET A 21 -8.81 -1.96 7.35
C MET A 21 -8.61 -0.60 6.68
N SER A 22 -7.45 -0.40 6.06
CA SER A 22 -7.23 0.73 5.15
C SER A 22 -7.20 0.26 3.72
N VAL A 23 -7.92 0.94 2.83
CA VAL A 23 -7.97 0.63 1.40
C VAL A 23 -7.28 1.74 0.62
N LEU A 24 -6.12 1.43 0.05
CA LEU A 24 -5.36 2.37 -0.77
C LEU A 24 -5.41 1.93 -2.23
N SER A 25 -6.04 2.70 -3.10
CA SER A 25 -5.99 2.48 -4.56
C SER A 25 -4.95 3.41 -5.19
N LEU A 26 -3.81 2.84 -5.60
CA LEU A 26 -2.75 3.58 -6.28
C LEU A 26 -3.01 3.64 -7.80
N PRO A 27 -2.44 4.64 -8.52
CA PRO A 27 -2.33 4.58 -9.97
C PRO A 27 -1.77 3.21 -10.39
N ALA A 28 -2.27 2.66 -11.51
CA ALA A 28 -2.01 1.29 -11.98
C ALA A 28 -2.77 0.14 -11.28
N GLY A 29 -3.73 0.44 -10.38
CA GLY A 29 -4.71 -0.54 -9.90
C GLY A 29 -4.28 -1.35 -8.67
N VAL A 30 -3.16 -0.99 -8.04
CA VAL A 30 -2.72 -1.64 -6.79
C VAL A 30 -3.65 -1.23 -5.66
N THR A 31 -4.31 -2.22 -5.05
CA THR A 31 -5.15 -2.03 -3.87
C THR A 31 -4.47 -2.64 -2.66
N VAL A 32 -4.17 -1.81 -1.65
CA VAL A 32 -3.57 -2.26 -0.39
C VAL A 32 -4.65 -2.39 0.68
N TRP A 33 -4.55 -3.46 1.47
CA TRP A 33 -5.41 -3.81 2.59
C TRP A 33 -4.58 -3.85 3.87
N VAL A 34 -5.23 -3.69 5.03
CA VAL A 34 -4.64 -4.06 6.32
C VAL A 34 -5.47 -5.22 6.87
N VAL A 35 -4.87 -6.38 7.09
CA VAL A 35 -5.55 -7.56 7.65
C VAL A 35 -4.66 -8.16 8.73
N ALA A 36 -5.21 -8.36 9.94
CA ALA A 36 -4.52 -9.03 11.05
C ALA A 36 -3.11 -8.49 11.38
N GLY A 37 -2.89 -7.17 11.27
CA GLY A 37 -1.59 -6.56 11.55
C GLY A 37 -0.57 -6.68 10.40
N ALA A 38 -1.03 -6.95 9.18
CA ALA A 38 -0.20 -6.92 7.97
C ALA A 38 -0.83 -6.06 6.88
N PHE A 39 0.00 -5.33 6.13
CA PHE A 39 -0.36 -4.76 4.84
C PHE A 39 -0.37 -5.86 3.77
N THR A 40 -1.38 -5.87 2.91
CA THR A 40 -1.48 -6.86 1.83
C THR A 40 -1.85 -6.19 0.52
N TRP A 41 -1.26 -6.61 -0.59
CA TRP A 41 -1.62 -6.13 -1.93
C TRP A 41 -1.24 -7.15 -3.00
N ARG A 42 -1.51 -6.84 -4.27
CA ARG A 42 -1.09 -7.62 -5.43
C ARG A 42 0.01 -6.87 -6.17
N ASP A 43 1.13 -7.54 -6.43
CA ASP A 43 2.27 -6.94 -7.14
C ASP A 43 2.04 -6.84 -8.66
N ALA A 44 3.10 -6.49 -9.41
CA ALA A 44 3.10 -6.41 -10.88
C ALA A 44 2.58 -7.69 -11.56
N ASP A 45 2.92 -8.85 -11.00
CA ASP A 45 2.60 -10.17 -11.54
C ASP A 45 1.29 -10.74 -10.97
N GLY A 46 0.57 -9.97 -10.16
CA GLY A 46 -0.65 -10.41 -9.48
C GLY A 46 -0.40 -11.36 -8.31
N ARG A 47 0.81 -11.45 -7.78
CA ARG A 47 1.13 -12.25 -6.58
C ARG A 47 0.72 -11.49 -5.33
N ALA A 48 0.24 -12.22 -4.33
CA ALA A 48 -0.11 -11.64 -3.04
C ALA A 48 1.17 -11.31 -2.27
N VAL A 49 1.32 -10.05 -1.88
CA VAL A 49 2.37 -9.59 -0.98
C VAL A 49 1.77 -9.38 0.40
N TRP A 50 2.50 -9.83 1.43
CA TRP A 50 2.20 -9.60 2.83
C TRP A 50 3.38 -8.89 3.46
N TRP A 51 3.11 -7.82 4.20
CA TRP A 51 4.13 -7.01 4.87
C TRP A 51 3.68 -6.70 6.29
N SER A 52 4.58 -6.80 7.27
CA SER A 52 4.22 -6.49 8.65
C SER A 52 3.74 -5.04 8.80
N ALA A 53 2.68 -4.82 9.58
CA ALA A 53 2.21 -3.47 9.89
C ALA A 53 3.19 -2.67 10.76
N GLU A 54 4.08 -3.36 11.48
CA GLU A 54 5.16 -2.73 12.26
C GLU A 54 6.14 -1.96 11.36
N ASP A 55 6.27 -2.37 10.09
CA ASP A 55 7.12 -1.70 9.10
C ASP A 55 6.29 -0.98 8.03
N ALA A 56 5.51 0.00 8.48
CA ALA A 56 4.68 0.83 7.60
C ALA A 56 5.49 1.71 6.63
N VAL A 57 6.77 1.98 6.91
CA VAL A 57 7.65 2.78 6.05
C VAL A 57 8.24 1.91 4.94
N GLY A 58 8.74 0.71 5.27
CA GLY A 58 9.22 -0.24 4.26
C GLY A 58 8.11 -0.68 3.31
N ALA A 59 6.91 -0.95 3.83
CA ALA A 59 5.74 -1.23 3.00
C ALA A 59 5.45 -0.10 2.00
N ALA A 60 5.48 1.16 2.45
CA ALA A 60 5.25 2.33 1.59
C ALA A 60 6.32 2.48 0.50
N ARG A 61 7.60 2.24 0.82
CA ARG A 61 8.70 2.29 -0.15
C ARG A 61 8.61 1.18 -1.19
N ARG A 62 8.32 -0.05 -0.77
CA ARG A 62 8.13 -1.19 -1.67
C ARG A 62 6.98 -0.93 -2.64
N LEU A 63 5.84 -0.45 -2.12
CA LEU A 63 4.69 -0.06 -2.92
C LEU A 63 5.01 1.04 -3.94
N ALA A 64 5.75 2.07 -3.53
CA ALA A 64 6.14 3.14 -4.45
C ALA A 64 6.99 2.60 -5.62
N ALA A 65 7.96 1.73 -5.33
CA ALA A 65 8.78 1.10 -6.36
C ALA A 65 7.97 0.21 -7.33
N GLU A 66 6.89 -0.44 -6.87
CA GLU A 66 6.02 -1.24 -7.74
C GLU A 66 5.17 -0.37 -8.69
N VAL A 67 4.76 0.83 -8.24
CA VAL A 67 4.01 1.77 -9.07
C VAL A 67 4.90 2.40 -10.14
N GLU A 68 6.17 2.67 -9.84
CA GLU A 68 7.12 3.23 -10.82
C GLU A 68 7.50 2.26 -11.94
N GLN A 69 7.35 0.95 -11.72
CA GLN A 69 7.71 -0.10 -12.69
C GLN A 69 6.57 -0.48 -13.66
N ARG A 70 5.37 0.13 -13.52
CA ARG A 70 4.20 -0.11 -14.37
C ARG A 70 3.90 1.10 -15.26
#